data_AF-A0A7S2SAM8-F1
#
_entry.id   AF-A0A7S2SAM8-F1
#
_cell.length_a   1.000
_cell.length_b   1.000
_cell.length_c   1.000
_cell.angle_alpha   90.00
_cell.angle_beta   90.00
_cell.angle_gamma   90.00
#
_symmetry.space_group_name_H-M   'P 1'
#
loop_
_entity.id
_entity.type
_entity.pdbx_description
1 polymer ?
#
loop_
_entity_poly.entity_id
_entity_poly.type
_entity_poly.pdbx_seq_one_letter_code
_entity_poly.pdbx_strand_id
1 'polypeptide(L)'
;MDWSHNNNDNDNVDNKEVEKEEQIKKLYSGQRFGGLEDLGYDVRCFFLCPDDRMKHTGLVDARCEDMLLRGLLQETTDLKLNGHMPIDGQVARAIGYRQTLDYLQRDNPKDKDATAFYKYLDDFSTA
;
A
#
# COMPACT_ATOMS: atom_id res chain seq x y z
N MET A 1 -47.03 10.77 -49.09
CA MET A 1 -46.59 11.34 -47.81
C MET A 1 -47.07 10.41 -46.73
N ASP A 2 -46.17 9.61 -46.16
CA ASP A 2 -46.34 9.16 -44.78
C ASP A 2 -44.95 8.85 -44.21
N TRP A 3 -44.57 9.62 -43.21
CA TRP A 3 -43.27 9.57 -42.51
C TRP A 3 -43.61 9.30 -41.05
N SER A 4 -43.92 8.05 -40.74
CA SER A 4 -44.22 7.62 -39.38
C SER A 4 -42.89 7.48 -38.62
N HIS A 5 -42.53 8.51 -37.85
CA HIS A 5 -41.36 8.50 -36.99
C HIS A 5 -41.50 7.41 -35.91
N ASN A 6 -40.46 6.61 -35.78
CA ASN A 6 -40.29 5.57 -34.78
C ASN A 6 -40.02 6.20 -33.41
N ASN A 7 -41.01 6.22 -32.52
CA ASN A 7 -40.95 6.84 -31.17
C ASN A 7 -40.43 5.88 -30.08
N ASN A 8 -39.58 4.90 -30.42
CA ASN A 8 -39.20 3.83 -29.49
C ASN A 8 -37.79 3.99 -28.87
N ASP A 9 -37.04 5.02 -29.27
CA ASP A 9 -35.64 5.22 -28.85
C ASP A 9 -35.48 6.19 -27.66
N ASN A 10 -36.48 7.05 -27.39
CA ASN A 10 -36.40 8.04 -26.29
C ASN A 10 -36.65 7.41 -24.90
N ASP A 11 -37.60 6.48 -24.78
CA ASP A 11 -37.97 5.88 -23.48
C ASP A 11 -36.87 4.98 -22.89
N ASN A 12 -35.98 4.43 -23.73
CA ASN A 12 -34.88 3.56 -23.32
C ASN A 12 -33.64 4.36 -22.86
N VAL A 13 -33.48 5.58 -23.37
CA VAL A 13 -32.38 6.49 -22.97
C VAL A 13 -32.70 7.11 -21.61
N ASP A 14 -33.95 7.57 -21.42
CA ASP A 14 -34.40 8.14 -20.15
C ASP A 14 -34.30 7.13 -18.99
N ASN A 15 -34.67 5.87 -19.21
CA ASN A 15 -34.56 4.84 -18.16
C ASN A 15 -33.10 4.53 -17.77
N LYS A 16 -32.16 4.54 -18.72
CA LYS A 16 -30.73 4.30 -18.42
C LYS A 16 -30.09 5.47 -17.69
N GLU A 17 -30.52 6.70 -17.99
CA GLU A 17 -30.04 7.88 -17.27
C GLU A 17 -30.55 7.90 -15.83
N VAL A 18 -31.83 7.57 -15.62
CA VAL A 18 -32.41 7.44 -14.28
C VAL A 18 -31.72 6.36 -13.44
N GLU A 19 -31.47 5.16 -14.01
CA GLU A 19 -30.74 4.09 -13.31
C GLU A 19 -29.30 4.48 -12.94
N LYS A 20 -28.64 5.23 -13.83
CA LYS A 20 -27.27 5.70 -13.60
C LYS A 20 -27.23 6.79 -12.53
N GLU A 21 -28.20 7.70 -12.51
CA GLU A 21 -28.33 8.70 -11.44
C GLU A 21 -28.63 8.06 -10.09
N GLU A 22 -29.46 7.02 -10.04
CA GLU A 22 -29.72 6.26 -8.82
C GLU A 22 -28.47 5.52 -8.32
N GLN A 23 -27.71 4.89 -9.21
CA GLN A 23 -26.43 4.26 -8.85
C GLN A 23 -25.41 5.29 -8.34
N ILE A 24 -25.34 6.47 -8.96
CA ILE A 24 -24.50 7.58 -8.52
C ILE A 24 -24.93 8.04 -7.12
N LYS A 25 -26.22 8.27 -6.88
CA LYS A 25 -26.76 8.63 -5.55
C LYS A 25 -26.43 7.55 -4.52
N LYS A 26 -26.50 6.27 -4.88
CA LYS A 26 -26.14 5.15 -4.01
C LYS A 26 -24.65 5.13 -3.68
N LEU A 27 -23.77 5.39 -4.65
CA LEU A 27 -22.32 5.50 -4.44
C LEU A 27 -21.94 6.67 -3.52
N TYR A 28 -22.64 7.80 -3.62
CA TYR A 28 -22.38 8.99 -2.80
C TYR A 28 -23.19 9.05 -1.50
N SER A 29 -24.09 8.08 -1.24
CA SER A 29 -24.88 8.03 -0.01
C SER A 29 -24.03 7.80 1.25
N GLY A 30 -22.79 7.34 1.10
CA GLY A 30 -21.94 6.91 2.22
C GLY A 30 -22.42 5.64 2.92
N GLN A 31 -23.55 5.08 2.49
CA GLN A 31 -24.14 3.87 3.05
C GLN A 31 -23.42 2.66 2.47
N ARG A 32 -22.65 1.98 3.31
CA ARG A 32 -21.94 0.75 2.91
C ARG A 32 -22.96 -0.38 2.79
N PHE A 33 -23.06 -0.99 1.61
CA PHE A 33 -23.86 -2.20 1.37
C PHE A 33 -22.90 -3.39 1.26
N GLY A 34 -23.24 -4.54 1.87
CA GLY A 34 -22.36 -5.72 1.90
C GLY A 34 -21.37 -5.67 3.06
N GLY A 35 -21.88 -5.60 4.29
CA GLY A 35 -21.08 -5.72 5.51
C GLY A 35 -20.43 -7.10 5.61
N LEU A 36 -19.41 -7.22 6.46
CA LEU A 36 -18.78 -8.52 6.74
C LEU A 36 -19.80 -9.50 7.34
N GLU A 37 -20.80 -8.96 8.03
CA GLU A 37 -21.96 -9.67 8.58
C GLU A 37 -22.84 -10.26 7.47
N ASP A 38 -23.06 -9.52 6.36
CA ASP A 38 -23.80 -9.99 5.19
C ASP A 38 -23.08 -11.15 4.49
N LEU A 39 -21.75 -11.25 4.68
CA LEU A 39 -20.90 -12.35 4.23
C LEU A 39 -20.77 -13.48 5.27
N GLY A 40 -21.44 -13.38 6.42
CA GLY A 40 -21.47 -14.39 7.47
C GLY A 40 -20.29 -14.34 8.46
N TYR A 41 -19.51 -13.25 8.49
CA TYR A 41 -18.40 -13.09 9.43
C TYR A 41 -18.85 -12.43 10.75
N ASP A 42 -18.47 -13.03 11.90
CA ASP A 42 -18.48 -12.39 13.23
C ASP A 42 -17.11 -11.75 13.49
N VAL A 43 -16.98 -10.45 13.22
CA VAL A 43 -15.71 -9.74 13.29
C VAL A 43 -15.53 -9.12 14.66
N ARG A 44 -14.39 -9.41 15.31
CA ARG A 44 -14.00 -8.80 16.59
C ARG A 44 -12.71 -8.00 16.42
N CYS A 45 -12.84 -6.69 16.53
CA CYS A 45 -11.73 -5.78 16.35
C CYS A 45 -11.03 -5.52 17.69
N PHE A 46 -9.72 -5.76 17.74
CA PHE A 46 -8.86 -5.38 18.85
C PHE A 46 -7.90 -4.29 18.37
N PHE A 47 -7.83 -3.19 19.12
CA PHE A 47 -6.88 -2.11 18.85
C PHE A 47 -5.76 -2.17 19.87
N LEU A 48 -4.54 -2.43 19.41
CA LEU A 48 -3.34 -2.42 20.25
C LEU A 48 -2.68 -1.05 20.14
N CYS A 49 -2.76 -0.27 21.21
CA CYS A 49 -2.16 1.05 21.30
C CYS A 49 -1.07 1.03 22.36
N PRO A 50 0.18 1.45 22.07
CA PRO A 50 1.18 1.67 23.09
C PRO A 50 0.75 2.81 24.03
N ASP A 51 0.95 2.63 25.33
CA ASP A 51 0.63 3.66 26.33
C ASP A 51 1.53 4.90 26.23
N ASP A 52 2.71 4.75 25.62
CA ASP A 52 3.70 5.81 25.46
C ASP A 52 4.31 5.77 24.05
N ARG A 53 4.10 6.86 23.31
CA ARG A 53 4.61 7.03 21.94
C ARG A 53 6.14 7.05 21.89
N MET A 54 6.80 7.74 22.81
CA MET A 54 8.26 7.86 22.83
C MET A 54 8.91 6.52 23.14
N LYS A 55 8.38 5.80 24.12
CA LYS A 55 8.84 4.44 24.44
C LYS A 55 8.63 3.49 23.26
N HIS A 56 7.50 3.60 22.58
CA HIS A 56 7.22 2.79 21.40
C HIS A 56 8.18 3.08 20.25
N THR A 57 8.44 4.36 19.95
CA THR A 57 9.44 4.75 18.94
C THR A 57 10.81 4.18 19.26
N GLY A 58 11.27 4.26 20.52
CA GLY A 58 12.55 3.65 20.89
C GLY A 58 12.60 2.13 20.72
N LEU A 59 11.47 1.42 20.90
CA LEU A 59 11.39 -0.01 20.60
C LEU A 59 11.42 -0.29 19.09
N VAL A 60 10.84 0.59 18.28
CA VAL A 60 10.90 0.50 16.81
C VAL A 60 12.34 0.70 16.33
N ASP A 61 13.06 1.69 16.86
CA ASP A 61 14.47 1.93 16.53
C ASP A 61 15.36 0.72 16.85
N ALA A 62 15.22 0.18 18.08
CA ALA A 62 15.93 -1.03 18.48
C ALA A 62 15.60 -2.24 17.58
N ARG A 63 14.33 -2.33 17.12
CA ARG A 63 13.92 -3.39 16.21
C ARG A 63 14.58 -3.24 14.83
N CYS A 64 14.75 -2.02 14.34
CA CYS A 64 15.45 -1.73 13.08
C CYS A 64 16.92 -2.18 13.16
N GLU A 65 17.63 -1.87 14.24
CA GLU A 65 19.00 -2.37 14.46
C GLU A 65 19.04 -3.90 14.47
N ASP A 66 18.10 -4.54 15.16
CA ASP A 66 17.96 -5.99 15.18
C ASP A 66 17.72 -6.59 13.78
N MET A 67 16.98 -5.90 12.89
CA MET A 67 16.79 -6.37 11.51
C MET A 67 18.11 -6.43 10.75
N LEU A 68 18.97 -5.42 10.92
CA LEU A 68 20.28 -5.36 10.28
C LEU A 68 21.19 -6.46 10.79
N LEU A 69 21.27 -6.62 12.11
CA LEU A 69 22.07 -7.66 12.76
C LEU A 69 21.64 -9.07 12.34
N ARG A 70 20.35 -9.26 12.04
CA ARG A 70 19.78 -10.51 11.56
C ARG A 70 19.88 -10.72 10.04
N GLY A 71 20.49 -9.78 9.31
CA GLY A 71 20.83 -9.99 7.90
C GLY A 71 19.86 -9.36 6.88
N LEU A 72 19.16 -8.27 7.21
CA LEU A 72 18.29 -7.56 6.26
C LEU A 72 18.98 -7.21 4.92
N LEU A 73 20.25 -6.79 4.96
CA LEU A 73 21.02 -6.48 3.75
C LEU A 73 21.22 -7.71 2.85
N GLN A 74 21.51 -8.85 3.47
CA GLN A 74 21.68 -10.13 2.78
C GLN A 74 20.35 -10.60 2.19
N GLU A 75 19.28 -10.62 3.00
CA GLU A 75 17.94 -10.98 2.55
C GLU A 75 17.48 -10.14 1.36
N THR A 76 17.67 -8.82 1.43
CA THR A 76 17.28 -7.90 0.33
C THR A 76 18.05 -8.20 -0.94
N THR A 77 19.35 -8.48 -0.82
CA THR A 77 20.21 -8.86 -1.95
C THR A 77 19.74 -10.16 -2.57
N ASP A 78 19.46 -11.18 -1.75
CA ASP A 78 18.99 -12.49 -2.19
C ASP A 78 17.63 -12.38 -2.92
N LEU A 79 16.68 -11.62 -2.36
CA LEU A 79 15.38 -11.40 -3.00
C LEU A 79 15.53 -10.69 -4.35
N LYS A 80 16.46 -9.74 -4.45
CA LYS A 80 16.70 -9.01 -5.70
C LYS A 80 17.34 -9.89 -6.76
N LEU A 81 18.40 -10.62 -6.41
CA LEU A 81 19.14 -11.48 -7.34
C LEU A 81 18.31 -12.66 -7.83
N ASN A 82 17.42 -13.20 -6.99
CA ASN A 82 16.50 -14.27 -7.36
C ASN A 82 15.26 -13.78 -8.14
N GLY A 83 15.14 -12.47 -8.40
CA GLY A 83 14.01 -11.91 -9.15
C GLY A 83 12.69 -11.87 -8.38
N HIS A 84 12.71 -12.10 -7.07
CA HIS A 84 11.52 -12.09 -6.20
C HIS A 84 11.11 -10.67 -5.77
N MET A 85 11.88 -9.65 -6.19
CA MET A 85 11.65 -8.25 -5.85
C MET A 85 11.60 -7.38 -7.12
N PRO A 86 10.46 -7.37 -7.84
CA PRO A 86 10.26 -6.47 -8.97
C PRO A 86 10.25 -5.02 -8.49
N ILE A 87 10.81 -4.11 -9.31
CA ILE A 87 11.05 -2.70 -8.94
C ILE A 87 9.73 -1.97 -8.57
N ASP A 88 8.66 -2.23 -9.32
CA ASP A 88 7.34 -1.64 -9.05
C ASP A 88 6.47 -2.51 -8.12
N GLY A 89 7.04 -3.57 -7.56
CA GLY A 89 6.34 -4.51 -6.69
C GLY A 89 6.12 -3.97 -5.28
N GLN A 90 5.08 -4.48 -4.61
CA GLN A 90 4.79 -4.15 -3.21
C GLN A 90 5.96 -4.48 -2.27
N VAL A 91 6.70 -5.56 -2.57
CA VAL A 91 7.88 -5.97 -1.78
C VAL A 91 8.97 -4.91 -1.81
N ALA A 92 9.26 -4.31 -2.98
CA ALA A 92 10.27 -3.27 -3.11
C ALA A 92 9.88 -1.96 -2.41
N ARG A 93 8.59 -1.76 -2.13
CA ARG A 93 8.05 -0.56 -1.45
C ARG A 93 7.96 -0.71 0.06
N ALA A 94 8.15 -1.92 0.59
CA ALA A 94 8.10 -2.16 2.03
C ALA A 94 9.24 -1.42 2.75
N ILE A 95 8.94 -0.92 3.94
CA ILE A 95 9.92 -0.26 4.83
C ILE A 95 11.06 -1.25 5.13
N GLY A 96 12.28 -0.77 5.04
CA GLY A 96 13.50 -1.57 5.14
C GLY A 96 14.00 -2.01 3.78
N TYR A 97 13.17 -2.67 2.97
CA TYR A 97 13.58 -3.13 1.64
C TYR A 97 13.89 -1.97 0.69
N ARG A 98 13.02 -0.94 0.66
CA ARG A 98 13.24 0.24 -0.17
C ARG A 98 14.57 0.94 0.15
N GLN A 99 14.77 1.30 1.42
CA GLN A 99 15.99 1.98 1.88
C GLN A 99 17.23 1.12 1.65
N THR A 100 17.11 -0.19 1.84
CA THR A 100 18.22 -1.13 1.62
C THR A 100 18.57 -1.23 0.14
N LEU A 101 17.58 -1.29 -0.76
CA LEU A 101 17.82 -1.22 -2.19
C LEU A 101 18.52 0.08 -2.59
N ASP A 102 18.02 1.22 -2.12
CA ASP A 102 18.61 2.53 -2.41
C ASP A 102 20.08 2.58 -1.97
N TYR A 103 20.40 2.02 -0.79
CA TYR A 103 21.77 1.92 -0.30
C TYR A 103 22.65 0.97 -1.12
N LEU A 104 22.13 -0.22 -1.46
CA LEU A 104 22.89 -1.24 -2.20
C LEU A 104 23.11 -0.86 -3.67
N GLN A 105 22.18 -0.11 -4.26
CA GLN A 105 22.20 0.30 -5.67
C GLN A 105 22.72 1.72 -5.89
N ARG A 106 23.26 2.35 -4.85
CA ARG A 106 23.81 3.71 -4.93
C ARG A 106 24.95 3.82 -5.94
N ASP A 107 25.06 5.00 -6.53
CA ASP A 107 26.16 5.31 -7.42
C ASP A 107 27.50 5.39 -6.67
N ASN A 108 28.57 4.93 -7.32
CA ASN A 108 29.96 5.02 -6.85
C ASN A 108 30.19 4.42 -5.43
N PRO A 109 29.89 3.14 -5.20
CA PRO A 109 30.15 2.50 -3.92
C PRO A 109 31.65 2.50 -3.59
N LYS A 110 31.98 2.90 -2.36
CA LYS A 110 33.33 2.87 -1.81
C LYS A 110 33.42 1.78 -0.76
N ASP A 111 34.59 1.16 -0.65
CA ASP A 111 34.86 0.25 0.45
C ASP A 111 34.81 1.01 1.79
N LYS A 112 34.17 0.41 2.79
CA LYS A 112 34.01 0.96 4.14
C LYS A 112 33.45 2.39 4.18
N ASP A 113 32.47 2.67 3.33
CA ASP A 113 31.78 3.97 3.25
C ASP A 113 30.83 4.18 4.43
N ALA A 114 31.41 4.55 5.58
CA ALA A 114 30.65 4.77 6.81
C ALA A 114 29.60 5.88 6.66
N THR A 115 29.90 6.94 5.90
CA THR A 115 28.96 8.06 5.68
C THR A 115 27.70 7.60 4.96
N ALA A 116 27.84 6.83 3.87
CA ALA A 116 26.69 6.28 3.17
C ALA A 116 25.89 5.32 4.06
N PHE A 117 26.57 4.52 4.88
CA PHE A 117 25.93 3.61 5.81
C PHE A 117 25.15 4.33 6.91
N TYR A 118 25.71 5.38 7.52
CA TYR A 118 24.98 6.18 8.51
C TYR A 118 23.77 6.88 7.92
N LYS A 119 23.88 7.40 6.69
CA LYS A 119 22.71 7.96 6.00
C LYS A 119 21.63 6.90 5.81
N TYR A 120 22.01 5.70 5.37
CA TYR A 120 21.08 4.58 5.23
C TYR A 120 20.39 4.24 6.56
N LEU A 121 21.14 4.19 7.67
CA LEU A 121 20.57 3.91 8.99
C LEU A 121 19.52 4.95 9.38
N ASP A 122 19.83 6.24 9.21
CA ASP A 122 18.92 7.35 9.52
C ASP A 122 17.64 7.27 8.67
N ASP A 123 17.77 7.05 7.36
CA ASP A 123 16.65 6.89 6.44
C ASP A 123 15.80 5.64 6.80
N PHE A 124 16.42 4.59 7.33
CA PHE A 124 15.74 3.35 7.68
C PHE A 124 14.98 3.46 9.01
N SER A 125 15.54 4.12 10.03
CA SER A 125 14.89 4.32 11.33
C SER A 125 13.77 5.36 11.30
N THR A 126 13.77 6.26 10.30
CA THR A 126 12.77 7.35 10.18
C THR A 126 11.71 7.12 9.10
N ALA A 127 11.72 5.93 8.48
CA ALA A 127 10.95 5.52 7.30
C ALA A 127 9.43 5.46 7.47
#